data_AF-A0A1Q9JVQ7-F1
#
_entry.id   AF-A0A1Q9JVQ7-F1
#
_cell.length_a   1.000
_cell.length_b   1.000
_cell.length_c   1.000
_cell.angle_alpha   90.00
_cell.angle_beta   90.00
_cell.angle_gamma   90.00
#
_symmetry.space_group_name_H-M   'P 1'
#
loop_
_entity.id
_entity.type
_entity.pdbx_description
1 polymer ?
#
loop_
_entity_poly.entity_id
_entity_poly.type
_entity_poly.pdbx_seq_one_letter_code
_entity_poly.pdbx_strand_id
1 'polypeptide(L)'
;MTGHGNLEVKAREIDFVTSFGKNIQALLDVLGIARMIRKENGSALKTKEVAGELKSGDIGEGEEIPYSQYKVTEKVFDTIKIEKYRKGVSLEAIAEKGYDVAVNDTDEEFKSDLQNKVSDKFYKQLKAGSLTGAETTWQMAVAMSIGRVKDKFKKMKRTATGVAVWVNTLDVYKYVGAADITLQTAFGFEYMKNFLGADVVFISSEIPEGVVIATPLNNIVAYYVDPGDSEFVKAGLSYTTDPTTGFIGFHAQGTYERAISDLFAIMGLRLFCEYLDAIAYTSVGSKDTQTLGELHLTATEGTNDGDTVIMVDEQLMSMKNMFKYKVNASAATAVTYGMDVKNWSKWDGVSEITAAKGNHVTIVECDRNYKAVRSGDVVSAAKE
;
A
#
# COMPACT_ATOMS: atom_id res chain seq x y z
N MET A 1 -17.98 -36.84 18.08
CA MET A 1 -16.97 -36.05 18.83
C MET A 1 -17.30 -34.56 18.67
N THR A 2 -18.49 -34.04 19.04
CA THR A 2 -19.10 -33.75 20.36
C THR A 2 -18.41 -32.62 21.15
N GLY A 3 -18.74 -31.37 20.78
CA GLY A 3 -18.84 -30.22 21.67
C GLY A 3 -17.54 -29.50 22.04
N HIS A 4 -16.67 -30.14 22.82
CA HIS A 4 -15.57 -29.46 23.51
C HIS A 4 -14.40 -29.09 22.58
N GLY A 5 -13.92 -30.02 21.75
CA GLY A 5 -12.83 -29.73 20.82
C GLY A 5 -13.17 -28.69 19.74
N ASN A 6 -14.47 -28.55 19.40
CA ASN A 6 -14.92 -27.53 18.43
C ASN A 6 -15.05 -26.13 19.07
N LEU A 7 -15.34 -26.06 20.38
CA LEU A 7 -15.39 -24.82 21.13
C LEU A 7 -14.00 -24.23 21.38
N GLU A 8 -13.00 -25.07 21.71
CA GLU A 8 -11.62 -24.64 21.91
C GLU A 8 -10.97 -24.15 20.61
N VAL A 9 -11.19 -24.86 19.50
CA VAL A 9 -10.76 -24.41 18.16
C VAL A 9 -11.41 -23.08 17.81
N LYS A 10 -12.73 -22.94 18.00
CA LYS A 10 -13.43 -21.70 17.69
C LYS A 10 -12.97 -20.52 18.56
N ALA A 11 -12.74 -20.75 19.85
CA ALA A 11 -12.22 -19.72 20.75
C ALA A 11 -10.82 -19.24 20.33
N ARG A 12 -9.95 -20.17 19.95
CA ARG A 12 -8.62 -19.89 19.40
C ARG A 12 -8.69 -19.09 18.10
N GLU A 13 -9.57 -19.46 17.18
CA GLU A 13 -9.78 -18.69 15.94
C GLU A 13 -10.24 -17.26 16.23
N ILE A 14 -11.18 -17.09 17.18
CA ILE A 14 -11.68 -15.77 17.61
C ILE A 14 -10.55 -14.93 18.22
N ASP A 15 -9.73 -15.51 19.10
CA ASP A 15 -8.61 -14.80 19.72
C ASP A 15 -7.56 -14.36 18.68
N PHE A 16 -7.24 -15.24 17.73
CA PHE A 16 -6.33 -14.94 16.63
C PHE A 16 -6.82 -13.72 15.82
N VAL A 17 -8.04 -13.76 15.31
CA VAL A 17 -8.57 -12.67 14.48
C VAL A 17 -8.77 -11.38 15.28
N THR A 18 -9.18 -11.47 16.54
CA THR A 18 -9.40 -10.30 17.41
C THR A 18 -8.09 -9.60 17.75
N SER A 19 -7.04 -10.36 18.11
CA SER A 19 -5.73 -9.78 18.44
C SER A 19 -5.04 -9.19 17.21
N PHE A 20 -5.16 -9.87 16.06
CA PHE A 20 -4.70 -9.35 14.77
C PHE A 20 -5.41 -8.04 14.39
N GLY A 21 -6.75 -8.05 14.45
CA GLY A 21 -7.59 -6.89 14.16
C GLY A 21 -7.26 -5.70 15.04
N LYS A 22 -7.16 -5.89 16.37
CA LYS A 22 -6.81 -4.83 17.33
C LYS A 22 -5.44 -4.21 17.05
N ASN A 23 -4.42 -5.00 16.74
CA ASN A 23 -3.08 -4.47 16.49
C ASN A 23 -3.01 -3.62 15.22
N ILE A 24 -3.66 -4.07 14.14
CA ILE A 24 -3.73 -3.32 12.88
C ILE A 24 -4.63 -2.10 13.04
N GLN A 25 -5.79 -2.24 13.67
CA GLN A 25 -6.69 -1.12 13.91
C GLN A 25 -6.03 -0.06 14.79
N ALA A 26 -5.32 -0.45 15.84
CA ALA A 26 -4.58 0.47 16.69
C ALA A 26 -3.48 1.21 15.92
N LEU A 27 -2.74 0.51 15.04
CA LEU A 27 -1.83 1.16 14.08
C LEU A 27 -2.59 2.20 13.25
N LEU A 28 -3.70 1.83 12.60
CA LEU A 28 -4.45 2.73 11.71
C LEU A 28 -5.14 3.91 12.45
N ASP A 29 -5.60 3.69 13.70
CA ASP A 29 -6.32 4.66 14.53
C ASP A 29 -5.40 5.68 15.20
N VAL A 30 -4.27 5.24 15.77
CA VAL A 30 -3.24 6.16 16.30
C VAL A 30 -2.73 7.06 15.18
N LEU A 31 -2.73 6.55 13.96
CA LEU A 31 -2.31 7.26 12.79
C LEU A 31 -3.34 8.27 12.29
N GLY A 32 -4.66 8.01 12.38
CA GLY A 32 -5.67 8.90 11.77
C GLY A 32 -5.43 9.16 10.27
N ILE A 33 -4.60 8.33 9.63
CA ILE A 33 -4.09 8.52 8.26
C ILE A 33 -4.81 7.61 7.27
N ALA A 34 -5.35 6.47 7.72
CA ALA A 34 -5.93 5.47 6.85
C ALA A 34 -7.45 5.52 6.85
N ARG A 35 -8.05 5.85 5.70
CA ARG A 35 -9.49 5.67 5.50
C ARG A 35 -9.76 4.22 5.12
N MET A 36 -10.54 3.51 5.94
CA MET A 36 -10.92 2.12 5.70
C MET A 36 -12.22 2.06 4.90
N ILE A 37 -12.25 1.26 3.83
CA ILE A 37 -13.44 1.08 2.99
C ILE A 37 -13.61 -0.41 2.66
N ARG A 38 -14.71 -0.99 3.11
CA ARG A 38 -15.11 -2.37 2.78
C ARG A 38 -15.47 -2.50 1.30
N LYS A 39 -15.09 -3.61 0.67
CA LYS A 39 -15.40 -3.98 -0.71
C LYS A 39 -15.85 -5.44 -0.81
N GLU A 40 -16.65 -5.74 -1.82
CA GLU A 40 -16.96 -7.12 -2.20
C GLU A 40 -15.74 -7.77 -2.87
N ASN A 41 -15.62 -9.09 -2.75
CA ASN A 41 -14.54 -9.84 -3.37
C ASN A 41 -14.51 -9.63 -4.90
N GLY A 42 -13.30 -9.42 -5.45
CA GLY A 42 -13.10 -9.21 -6.89
C GLY A 42 -13.61 -7.86 -7.41
N SER A 43 -14.04 -6.95 -6.53
CA SER A 43 -14.48 -5.61 -6.95
C SER A 43 -13.37 -4.84 -7.66
N ALA A 44 -13.72 -4.28 -8.82
CA ALA A 44 -12.90 -3.27 -9.48
C ALA A 44 -12.83 -2.01 -8.60
N LEU A 45 -11.62 -1.58 -8.32
CA LEU A 45 -11.34 -0.38 -7.55
C LEU A 45 -11.32 0.81 -8.51
N LYS A 46 -12.20 1.78 -8.26
CA LYS A 46 -12.42 2.92 -9.14
C LYS A 46 -11.95 4.23 -8.49
N THR A 47 -11.26 5.07 -9.26
CA THR A 47 -11.06 6.48 -8.93
C THR A 47 -12.15 7.30 -9.60
N LYS A 48 -12.72 8.26 -8.86
CA LYS A 48 -13.58 9.30 -9.43
C LYS A 48 -12.71 10.48 -9.83
N GLU A 49 -12.82 10.90 -11.07
CA GLU A 49 -12.21 12.14 -11.57
C GLU A 49 -13.34 13.10 -11.92
N VAL A 50 -13.36 14.24 -11.22
CA VAL A 50 -14.31 15.32 -11.48
C VAL A 50 -13.56 16.38 -12.25
N ALA A 51 -13.99 16.61 -13.49
CA ALA A 51 -13.44 17.63 -14.36
C ALA A 51 -14.55 18.58 -14.80
N GLY A 52 -14.26 19.87 -14.80
CA GLY A 52 -15.15 20.92 -15.26
C GLY A 52 -14.43 22.24 -15.25
N GLU A 53 -14.98 23.21 -15.96
CA GLU A 53 -14.41 24.53 -16.11
C GLU A 53 -15.33 25.54 -15.41
N LEU A 54 -14.79 26.27 -14.43
CA LEU A 54 -15.49 27.42 -13.86
C LEU A 54 -15.45 28.54 -14.89
N LYS A 55 -16.62 28.93 -15.39
CA LYS A 55 -16.76 30.10 -16.25
C LYS A 55 -16.74 31.38 -15.43
N SER A 56 -16.37 32.49 -16.07
CA SER A 56 -16.25 33.80 -15.41
C SER A 56 -17.58 34.22 -14.77
N GLY A 57 -17.48 34.78 -13.56
CA GLY A 57 -18.60 35.44 -12.89
C GLY A 57 -18.65 36.96 -13.12
N ASP A 58 -17.65 37.51 -13.81
CA ASP A 58 -17.64 38.91 -14.23
C ASP A 58 -18.50 39.05 -15.49
N ILE A 59 -19.79 39.30 -15.29
CA ILE A 59 -20.82 39.43 -16.32
C ILE A 59 -21.51 40.80 -16.21
N GLY A 60 -21.88 41.39 -17.35
CA GLY A 60 -22.58 42.66 -17.37
C GLY A 60 -23.99 42.58 -16.77
N GLU A 61 -24.54 43.72 -16.37
CA GLU A 61 -25.91 43.79 -15.86
C GLU A 61 -26.92 43.34 -16.94
N GLY A 62 -27.68 42.28 -16.64
CA GLY A 62 -28.67 41.69 -17.56
C GLY A 62 -28.15 40.58 -18.47
N GLU A 63 -26.86 40.25 -18.42
CA GLU A 63 -26.28 39.15 -19.20
C GLU A 63 -26.55 37.77 -18.57
N GLU A 64 -26.63 36.74 -19.42
CA GLU A 64 -26.83 35.36 -18.98
C GLU A 64 -25.54 34.80 -18.36
N ILE A 65 -25.65 34.23 -17.15
CA ILE A 65 -24.52 33.64 -16.44
C ILE A 65 -24.02 32.40 -17.19
N PRO A 66 -22.74 32.36 -17.63
CA PRO A 66 -22.21 31.19 -18.31
C PRO A 66 -22.26 29.92 -17.45
N TYR A 67 -22.81 28.84 -18.02
CA TYR A 67 -22.99 27.57 -17.32
C TYR A 67 -21.65 26.85 -17.10
N SER A 68 -21.28 26.70 -15.83
CA SER A 68 -20.11 25.90 -15.43
C SER A 68 -20.53 24.45 -15.21
N GLN A 69 -20.18 23.56 -16.13
CA GLN A 69 -20.50 22.13 -16.04
C GLN A 69 -19.33 21.34 -15.50
N TYR A 70 -19.61 20.44 -14.56
CA TYR A 70 -18.66 19.48 -14.01
C TYR A 70 -19.17 18.06 -14.26
N LYS A 71 -18.31 17.19 -14.78
CA LYS A 71 -18.63 15.79 -15.07
C LYS A 71 -17.78 14.88 -14.19
N VAL A 72 -18.43 13.88 -13.60
CA VAL A 72 -17.77 12.78 -12.90
C VAL A 72 -17.47 11.69 -13.91
N THR A 73 -16.22 11.27 -14.00
CA THR A 73 -15.80 10.08 -14.74
C THR A 73 -15.19 9.07 -13.77
N GLU A 74 -15.48 7.79 -13.97
CA GLU A 74 -14.90 6.71 -13.16
C GLU A 74 -13.86 5.97 -13.98
N LYS A 75 -12.67 5.76 -13.40
CA LYS A 75 -11.62 4.93 -14.00
C LYS A 75 -11.29 3.79 -13.04
N VAL A 76 -11.32 2.56 -13.55
CA VAL A 76 -10.76 1.40 -12.82
C VAL A 76 -9.25 1.57 -12.76
N PHE A 77 -8.67 1.49 -11.56
CA PHE A 77 -7.22 1.59 -11.37
C PHE A 77 -6.60 0.29 -10.85
N ASP A 78 -7.41 -0.60 -10.28
CA ASP A 78 -6.96 -1.85 -9.68
C ASP A 78 -8.16 -2.79 -9.41
N THR A 79 -7.90 -4.03 -9.00
CA THR A 79 -8.89 -4.99 -8.51
C THR A 79 -8.43 -5.57 -7.18
N ILE A 80 -9.31 -5.64 -6.19
CA ILE A 80 -8.95 -6.22 -4.90
C ILE A 80 -8.75 -7.73 -5.01
N LYS A 81 -7.64 -8.23 -4.48
CA LYS A 81 -7.27 -9.66 -4.49
C LYS A 81 -7.30 -10.21 -3.07
N ILE A 82 -7.75 -11.45 -2.90
CA ILE A 82 -7.63 -12.18 -1.64
C ILE A 82 -6.35 -13.01 -1.68
N GLU A 83 -5.50 -12.79 -0.69
CA GLU A 83 -4.32 -13.60 -0.41
C GLU A 83 -4.72 -14.78 0.48
N LYS A 84 -4.13 -15.94 0.20
CA LYS A 84 -4.43 -17.20 0.90
C LYS A 84 -3.15 -17.76 1.50
N TYR A 85 -3.21 -18.12 2.77
CA TYR A 85 -2.10 -18.65 3.54
C TYR A 85 -2.54 -19.96 4.22
N ARG A 86 -1.61 -20.90 4.33
CA ARG A 86 -1.85 -22.18 5.00
C ARG A 86 -0.65 -22.55 5.87
N LYS A 87 -0.92 -23.08 7.06
CA LYS A 87 0.06 -23.68 7.96
C LYS A 87 -0.43 -25.08 8.37
N GLY A 88 0.49 -26.00 8.59
CA GLY A 88 0.20 -27.31 9.16
C GLY A 88 1.09 -27.61 10.35
N VAL A 89 0.53 -28.18 11.41
CA VAL A 89 1.27 -28.72 12.56
C VAL A 89 1.14 -30.25 12.54
N SER A 90 2.25 -30.96 12.49
CA SER A 90 2.22 -32.42 12.35
C SER A 90 1.85 -33.13 13.66
N LEU A 91 1.32 -34.35 13.53
CA LEU A 91 0.93 -35.16 14.70
C LEU A 91 2.15 -35.55 15.55
N GLU A 92 3.32 -35.72 14.96
CA GLU A 92 4.58 -35.97 15.67
C GLU A 92 4.96 -34.79 16.57
N ALA A 93 4.85 -33.55 16.06
CA ALA A 93 5.13 -32.35 16.84
C ALA A 93 4.14 -32.18 18.01
N ILE A 94 2.87 -32.52 17.78
CA ILE A 94 1.83 -32.53 18.82
C ILE A 94 2.12 -33.62 19.88
N ALA A 95 2.55 -34.81 19.45
CA ALA A 95 2.87 -35.92 20.35
C ALA A 95 4.12 -35.63 21.21
N GLU A 96 5.09 -34.91 20.66
CA GLU A 96 6.35 -34.58 21.35
C GLU A 96 6.18 -33.43 22.37
N LYS A 97 5.49 -32.35 21.98
CA LYS A 97 5.45 -31.09 22.76
C LYS A 97 4.12 -30.84 23.47
N GLY A 98 3.11 -31.66 23.18
CA GLY A 98 1.73 -31.40 23.55
C GLY A 98 1.03 -30.47 22.55
N TYR A 99 -0.29 -30.65 22.43
CA TYR A 99 -1.11 -29.92 21.47
C TYR A 99 -1.03 -28.40 21.68
N ASP A 100 -1.26 -27.93 22.90
CA ASP A 100 -1.34 -26.50 23.19
C ASP A 100 -0.04 -25.77 22.87
N VAL A 101 1.11 -26.33 23.25
CA VAL A 101 2.43 -25.70 23.02
C VAL A 101 2.79 -25.69 21.54
N ALA A 102 2.73 -26.86 20.87
CA ALA A 102 3.10 -26.95 19.46
C ALA A 102 2.24 -26.06 18.56
N VAL A 103 0.97 -25.91 18.91
CA VAL A 103 -0.02 -25.18 18.12
C VAL A 103 0.00 -23.69 18.43
N ASN A 104 0.09 -23.28 19.70
CA ASN A 104 0.09 -21.87 20.08
C ASN A 104 1.37 -21.16 19.63
N ASP A 105 2.55 -21.74 19.87
CA ASP A 105 3.83 -21.12 19.48
C ASP A 105 3.87 -20.88 17.96
N THR A 106 3.43 -21.86 17.19
CA THR A 106 3.41 -21.75 15.73
C THR A 106 2.29 -20.83 15.23
N ASP A 107 1.23 -20.60 16.01
CA ASP A 107 0.18 -19.64 15.68
C ASP A 107 0.64 -18.21 15.93
N GLU A 108 1.36 -17.97 17.02
CA GLU A 108 1.91 -16.65 17.33
C GLU A 108 2.91 -16.20 16.26
N GLU A 109 3.81 -17.08 15.84
CA GLU A 109 4.73 -16.81 14.74
C GLU A 109 3.98 -16.57 13.42
N PHE A 110 2.98 -17.40 13.10
CA PHE A 110 2.18 -17.20 11.89
C PHE A 110 1.39 -15.88 11.92
N LYS A 111 0.88 -15.48 13.09
CA LYS A 111 0.25 -14.17 13.29
C LYS A 111 1.23 -13.03 13.05
N SER A 112 2.45 -13.14 13.59
CA SER A 112 3.53 -12.17 13.40
C SER A 112 3.86 -12.01 11.91
N ASP A 113 4.02 -13.12 11.17
CA ASP A 113 4.26 -13.09 9.73
C ASP A 113 3.16 -12.37 8.95
N LEU A 114 1.89 -12.63 9.28
CA LEU A 114 0.76 -11.96 8.63
C LEU A 114 0.71 -10.47 8.98
N GLN A 115 1.04 -10.09 10.21
CA GLN A 115 1.13 -8.69 10.62
C GLN A 115 2.26 -7.97 9.88
N ASN A 116 3.44 -8.61 9.78
CA ASN A 116 4.58 -8.09 9.06
C ASN A 116 4.25 -7.86 7.58
N LYS A 117 3.53 -8.77 6.92
CA LYS A 117 3.06 -8.54 5.53
C LYS A 117 2.20 -7.29 5.37
N VAL A 118 1.35 -6.98 6.35
CA VAL A 118 0.52 -5.75 6.31
C VAL A 118 1.38 -4.52 6.56
N SER A 119 2.26 -4.58 7.56
CA SER A 119 3.22 -3.53 7.88
C SER A 119 4.15 -3.23 6.70
N ASP A 120 4.69 -4.25 6.03
CA ASP A 120 5.55 -4.13 4.85
C ASP A 120 4.85 -3.38 3.71
N LYS A 121 3.57 -3.71 3.44
CA LYS A 121 2.76 -3.01 2.45
C LYS A 121 2.59 -1.53 2.81
N PHE A 122 2.37 -1.24 4.09
CA PHE A 122 2.25 0.13 4.59
C PHE A 122 3.56 0.92 4.45
N TYR A 123 4.68 0.39 4.94
CA TYR A 123 5.98 1.06 4.85
C TYR A 123 6.48 1.14 3.41
N LYS A 124 6.18 0.16 2.55
CA LYS A 124 6.43 0.25 1.10
C LYS A 124 5.70 1.46 0.50
N GLN A 125 4.46 1.70 0.90
CA GLN A 125 3.69 2.85 0.45
C GLN A 125 4.27 4.19 0.95
N LEU A 126 4.70 4.25 2.21
CA LEU A 126 5.35 5.44 2.78
C LEU A 126 6.68 5.74 2.10
N LYS A 127 7.55 4.73 1.96
CA LYS A 127 8.89 4.85 1.35
C LYS A 127 8.83 5.26 -0.12
N ALA A 128 7.74 4.96 -0.82
CA ALA A 128 7.53 5.33 -2.21
C ALA A 128 7.19 6.81 -2.45
N GLY A 129 7.15 7.65 -1.42
CA GLY A 129 6.75 9.06 -1.56
C GLY A 129 7.55 9.82 -2.62
N SER A 130 6.82 10.54 -3.50
CA SER A 130 7.42 11.21 -4.65
C SER A 130 7.72 12.69 -4.47
N LEU A 131 7.37 13.26 -3.31
CA LEU A 131 7.73 14.62 -2.95
C LEU A 131 9.11 14.65 -2.30
N THR A 132 10.16 14.52 -3.11
CA THR A 132 11.52 14.35 -2.58
C THR A 132 12.21 15.66 -2.19
N GLY A 133 13.21 15.55 -1.33
CA GLY A 133 14.05 16.65 -0.87
C GLY A 133 15.27 16.16 -0.10
N ALA A 134 16.20 17.07 0.18
CA ALA A 134 17.33 16.79 1.05
C ALA A 134 17.64 18.01 1.90
N GLU A 135 17.95 17.80 3.17
CA GLU A 135 18.28 18.87 4.11
C GLU A 135 19.48 18.45 4.97
N THR A 136 20.36 19.39 5.30
CA THR A 136 21.66 19.08 5.93
C THR A 136 21.57 18.60 7.37
N THR A 137 20.49 18.93 8.09
CA THR A 137 20.29 18.53 9.48
C THR A 137 18.98 17.79 9.64
N TRP A 138 18.95 16.87 10.61
CA TRP A 138 17.76 16.06 10.90
C TRP A 138 16.53 16.92 11.28
N GLN A 139 16.72 17.94 12.13
CA GLN A 139 15.66 18.88 12.49
C GLN A 139 15.10 19.62 11.27
N MET A 140 15.98 20.07 10.36
CA MET A 140 15.55 20.75 9.13
C MET A 140 14.80 19.77 8.21
N ALA A 141 15.27 18.52 8.09
CA ALA A 141 14.58 17.50 7.32
C ALA A 141 13.16 17.25 7.84
N VAL A 142 12.97 17.20 9.17
CA VAL A 142 11.64 17.11 9.79
C VAL A 142 10.76 18.33 9.44
N ALA A 143 11.24 19.54 9.71
CA ALA A 143 10.49 20.76 9.45
C ALA A 143 10.13 20.93 7.96
N MET A 144 11.08 20.66 7.06
CA MET A 144 10.89 20.78 5.62
C MET A 144 9.98 19.70 5.06
N SER A 145 10.00 18.47 5.59
CA SER A 145 9.04 17.43 5.19
C SER A 145 7.61 17.90 5.46
N ILE A 146 7.36 18.45 6.65
CA ILE A 146 6.05 19.01 7.02
C ILE A 146 5.68 20.21 6.13
N GLY A 147 6.63 21.12 5.91
CA GLY A 147 6.46 22.31 5.08
C GLY A 147 6.10 21.96 3.63
N ARG A 148 6.80 20.98 3.04
CA ARG A 148 6.57 20.49 1.67
C ARG A 148 5.18 19.90 1.52
N VAL A 149 4.72 19.08 2.47
CA VAL A 149 3.35 18.54 2.46
C VAL A 149 2.31 19.67 2.53
N LYS A 150 2.48 20.62 3.45
CA LYS A 150 1.57 21.77 3.61
C LYS A 150 1.54 22.65 2.35
N ASP A 151 2.69 22.96 1.77
CA ASP A 151 2.81 23.74 0.53
C ASP A 151 2.15 23.02 -0.65
N LYS A 152 2.38 21.70 -0.80
CA LYS A 152 1.76 20.89 -1.84
C LYS A 152 0.23 20.96 -1.77
N PHE A 153 -0.36 20.80 -0.59
CA PHE A 153 -1.82 20.89 -0.41
C PHE A 153 -2.35 22.30 -0.71
N LYS A 154 -1.67 23.35 -0.24
CA LYS A 154 -2.03 24.73 -0.56
C LYS A 154 -2.02 25.00 -2.07
N LYS A 155 -0.99 24.53 -2.78
CA LYS A 155 -0.90 24.65 -4.25
C LYS A 155 -2.01 23.87 -4.98
N MET A 156 -2.47 22.76 -4.40
CA MET A 156 -3.65 22.03 -4.89
C MET A 156 -4.99 22.69 -4.55
N LYS A 157 -4.98 23.84 -3.85
CA LYS A 157 -6.17 24.50 -3.30
C LYS A 157 -6.98 23.57 -2.38
N ARG A 158 -6.28 22.74 -1.59
CA ARG A 158 -6.84 21.83 -0.60
C ARG A 158 -6.25 22.12 0.77
N THR A 159 -6.99 21.79 1.82
CA THR A 159 -6.51 21.89 3.20
C THR A 159 -6.07 20.51 3.68
N ALA A 160 -4.82 20.39 4.13
CA ALA A 160 -4.38 19.18 4.84
C ALA A 160 -5.03 19.19 6.24
N THR A 161 -5.65 18.08 6.63
CA THR A 161 -6.29 17.94 7.95
C THR A 161 -5.27 17.78 9.09
N GLY A 162 -3.99 17.60 8.75
CA GLY A 162 -2.84 17.46 9.64
C GLY A 162 -1.68 16.81 8.88
N VAL A 163 -0.50 16.70 9.50
CA VAL A 163 0.68 16.03 8.94
C VAL A 163 1.29 15.11 9.98
N ALA A 164 1.48 13.86 9.60
CA ALA A 164 2.21 12.86 10.36
C ALA A 164 3.61 12.68 9.77
N VAL A 165 4.58 12.42 10.64
CA VAL A 165 5.99 12.26 10.29
C VAL A 165 6.48 10.90 10.78
N TRP A 166 7.38 10.26 10.04
CA TRP A 166 8.09 9.05 10.42
C TRP A 166 9.58 9.29 10.34
N VAL A 167 10.25 8.79 11.36
CA VAL A 167 11.70 8.90 11.52
C VAL A 167 12.26 7.57 11.99
N ASN A 168 13.51 7.30 11.64
CA ASN A 168 14.20 6.11 12.10
C ASN A 168 14.45 6.18 13.62
N THR A 169 14.34 5.03 14.29
CA THR A 169 14.60 4.89 15.73
C THR A 169 15.98 5.39 16.13
N LEU A 170 17.04 4.96 15.46
CA LEU A 170 18.42 5.32 15.78
C LEU A 170 18.68 6.82 15.59
N ASP A 171 18.07 7.45 14.59
CA ASP A 171 18.21 8.90 14.39
C ASP A 171 17.60 9.70 15.52
N VAL A 172 16.46 9.25 16.05
CA VAL A 172 15.85 9.85 17.24
C VAL A 172 16.77 9.70 18.43
N TYR A 173 17.28 8.49 18.72
CA TYR A 173 18.16 8.29 19.88
C TYR A 173 19.50 9.03 19.77
N LYS A 174 20.07 9.17 18.56
CA LYS A 174 21.24 10.04 18.31
C LYS A 174 20.93 11.49 18.66
N TYR A 175 19.72 11.95 18.36
CA TYR A 175 19.27 13.31 18.66
C TYR A 175 18.92 13.50 20.15
N VAL A 176 18.22 12.55 20.78
CA VAL A 176 17.86 12.57 22.22
C VAL A 176 19.11 12.48 23.11
N GLY A 177 20.15 11.76 22.69
CA GLY A 177 21.44 11.78 23.38
C GLY A 177 22.08 13.18 23.46
N ALA A 178 21.62 14.13 22.65
CA ALA A 178 22.07 15.52 22.62
C ALA A 178 20.99 16.54 23.05
N ALA A 179 19.75 16.13 23.31
CA ALA A 179 18.62 17.01 23.60
C ALA A 179 17.54 16.34 24.48
N ASP A 180 16.96 17.07 25.43
CA ASP A 180 15.87 16.58 26.27
C ASP A 180 14.55 16.47 25.48
N ILE A 181 14.14 15.25 25.12
CA ILE A 181 12.80 14.96 24.59
C ILE A 181 12.09 13.93 25.45
N THR A 182 10.81 14.15 25.70
CA THR A 182 9.92 13.15 26.29
C THR A 182 9.31 12.27 25.20
N LEU A 183 9.69 10.99 25.17
CA LEU A 183 9.05 9.98 24.33
C LEU A 183 7.78 9.44 25.01
N GLN A 184 6.74 9.17 24.21
CA GLN A 184 5.53 8.50 24.68
C GLN A 184 5.39 7.16 23.96
N THR A 185 5.08 6.12 24.73
CA THR A 185 4.75 4.80 24.18
C THR A 185 3.25 4.60 24.30
N ALA A 186 2.56 4.36 23.18
CA ALA A 186 1.19 3.86 23.21
C ALA A 186 0.92 2.93 22.03
N PHE A 187 0.09 1.91 22.26
CA PHE A 187 -0.28 0.91 21.25
C PHE A 187 0.91 0.19 20.59
N GLY A 188 2.02 0.03 21.32
CA GLY A 188 3.24 -0.61 20.80
C GLY A 188 4.11 0.29 19.91
N PHE A 189 3.71 1.54 19.67
CA PHE A 189 4.50 2.52 18.93
C PHE A 189 5.10 3.57 19.85
N GLU A 190 6.34 3.95 19.56
CA GLU A 190 6.97 5.12 20.16
C GLU A 190 6.69 6.35 19.28
N TYR A 191 6.21 7.44 19.87
CA TYR A 191 5.96 8.69 19.16
C TYR A 191 6.22 9.96 19.98
N MET A 192 6.33 11.08 19.27
CA MET A 192 6.36 12.43 19.82
C MET A 192 5.14 13.22 19.32
N LYS A 193 4.37 13.85 20.23
CA LYS A 193 3.25 14.75 19.87
C LYS A 193 3.72 16.21 19.82
N ASN A 194 3.17 17.00 18.89
CA ASN A 194 3.44 18.43 18.75
C ASN A 194 4.94 18.79 18.57
N PHE A 195 5.72 17.89 17.98
CA PHE A 195 7.16 18.10 17.77
C PHE A 195 7.41 18.80 16.44
N LEU A 196 8.10 19.96 16.46
CA LEU A 196 8.50 20.75 15.29
C LEU A 196 7.37 21.06 14.28
N GLY A 197 6.11 21.12 14.75
CA GLY A 197 4.94 21.43 13.92
C GLY A 197 4.29 20.24 13.20
N ALA A 198 4.70 19.01 13.51
CA ALA A 198 3.97 17.78 13.19
C ALA A 198 2.92 17.50 14.27
N ASP A 199 1.76 16.97 13.85
CA ASP A 199 0.72 16.54 14.77
C ASP A 199 1.18 15.31 15.56
N VAL A 200 1.88 14.41 14.87
CA VAL A 200 2.47 13.18 15.44
C VAL A 200 3.73 12.81 14.67
N VAL A 201 4.76 12.36 15.40
CA VAL A 201 6.00 11.82 14.85
C VAL A 201 6.16 10.38 15.31
N PHE A 202 6.10 9.44 14.38
CA PHE A 202 6.29 8.01 14.60
C PHE A 202 7.75 7.63 14.49
N ILE A 203 8.15 6.74 15.39
CA ILE A 203 9.51 6.23 15.44
C ILE A 203 9.45 4.78 14.98
N SER A 204 10.16 4.46 13.91
CA SER A 204 10.18 3.11 13.36
C SER A 204 11.48 2.80 12.64
N SER A 205 12.05 1.63 12.93
CA SER A 205 13.26 1.14 12.27
C SER A 205 13.01 0.68 10.83
N GLU A 206 11.75 0.60 10.39
CA GLU A 206 11.36 0.32 8.99
C GLU A 206 11.67 1.47 8.02
N ILE A 207 11.91 2.66 8.58
CA ILE A 207 12.38 3.84 7.85
C ILE A 207 13.90 3.78 7.77
N PRO A 208 14.51 3.98 6.59
CA PRO A 208 15.96 4.03 6.48
C PRO A 208 16.56 5.11 7.39
N GLU A 209 17.73 4.85 7.99
CA GLU A 209 18.49 5.88 8.70
C GLU A 209 18.80 7.06 7.77
N GLY A 210 18.77 8.28 8.32
CA GLY A 210 18.97 9.51 7.57
C GLY A 210 17.79 9.87 6.67
N VAL A 211 16.60 9.31 6.89
CA VAL A 211 15.39 9.63 6.10
C VAL A 211 14.26 10.06 7.02
N VAL A 212 13.57 11.12 6.59
CA VAL A 212 12.33 11.59 7.20
C VAL A 212 11.21 11.51 6.18
N ILE A 213 10.12 10.83 6.54
CA ILE A 213 8.93 10.71 5.69
C ILE A 213 7.80 11.50 6.33
N ALA A 214 7.07 12.30 5.54
CA ALA A 214 5.85 12.94 6.03
C ALA A 214 4.71 12.71 5.06
N THR A 215 3.53 12.41 5.59
CA THR A 215 2.29 12.36 4.79
C THR A 215 1.21 13.16 5.49
N PRO A 216 0.33 13.83 4.74
CA PRO A 216 -0.90 14.38 5.30
C PRO A 216 -1.74 13.25 5.91
N LEU A 217 -2.53 13.59 6.93
CA LEU A 217 -3.57 12.70 7.46
C LEU A 217 -4.58 12.36 6.35
N ASN A 218 -5.23 11.20 6.43
CA ASN A 218 -6.19 10.66 5.46
C ASN A 218 -5.69 10.40 4.03
N ASN A 219 -4.38 10.41 3.76
CA ASN A 219 -3.86 10.14 2.41
C ASN A 219 -3.62 8.66 2.12
N ILE A 220 -3.50 7.82 3.14
CA ILE A 220 -3.43 6.37 2.94
C ILE A 220 -4.86 5.84 2.99
N VAL A 221 -5.16 4.88 2.13
CA VAL A 221 -6.48 4.27 2.02
C VAL A 221 -6.30 2.76 2.10
N ALA A 222 -7.11 2.14 2.97
CA ALA A 222 -7.14 0.70 3.18
C ALA A 222 -8.46 0.16 2.64
N TYR A 223 -8.40 -0.54 1.51
CA TYR A 223 -9.54 -1.31 1.04
C TYR A 223 -9.43 -2.72 1.56
N TYR A 224 -10.52 -3.24 2.12
CA TYR A 224 -10.55 -4.61 2.62
C TYR A 224 -11.77 -5.38 2.12
N VAL A 225 -11.59 -6.67 1.89
CA VAL A 225 -12.67 -7.64 1.69
C VAL A 225 -12.82 -8.42 2.98
N ASP A 226 -14.05 -8.42 3.51
CA ASP A 226 -14.40 -9.21 4.69
C ASP A 226 -14.52 -10.70 4.32
N PRO A 227 -13.66 -11.56 4.86
CA PRO A 227 -13.71 -13.00 4.58
C PRO A 227 -14.97 -13.71 5.07
N GLY A 228 -15.73 -13.08 5.96
CA GLY A 228 -17.02 -13.58 6.45
C GLY A 228 -18.15 -13.44 5.43
N ASP A 229 -17.89 -12.87 4.25
CA ASP A 229 -18.89 -12.72 3.21
C ASP A 229 -19.38 -14.08 2.68
N SER A 230 -20.70 -14.14 2.45
CA SER A 230 -21.52 -15.35 2.40
C SER A 230 -21.19 -16.32 1.24
N GLU A 231 -20.48 -15.86 0.22
CA GLU A 231 -20.15 -16.66 -0.97
C GLU A 231 -19.20 -17.82 -0.66
N PHE A 232 -18.23 -17.65 0.26
CA PHE A 232 -17.32 -18.73 0.65
C PHE A 232 -18.01 -19.79 1.51
N VAL A 233 -18.93 -19.35 2.36
CA VAL A 233 -19.71 -20.22 3.23
C VAL A 233 -20.59 -21.18 2.41
N LYS A 234 -21.16 -20.72 1.30
CA LYS A 234 -21.92 -21.58 0.36
C LYS A 234 -21.08 -22.71 -0.22
N ALA A 235 -19.77 -22.49 -0.39
CA ALA A 235 -18.82 -23.51 -0.85
C ALA A 235 -18.26 -24.39 0.29
N GLY A 236 -18.75 -24.25 1.52
CA GLY A 236 -18.27 -24.98 2.69
C GLY A 236 -16.98 -24.43 3.30
N LEU A 237 -16.49 -23.28 2.83
CA LEU A 237 -15.28 -22.62 3.34
C LEU A 237 -15.69 -21.54 4.34
N SER A 238 -16.01 -21.94 5.57
CA SER A 238 -16.33 -21.01 6.65
C SER A 238 -15.04 -20.53 7.32
N TYR A 239 -14.89 -19.21 7.46
CA TYR A 239 -13.80 -18.60 8.19
C TYR A 239 -14.33 -17.81 9.38
N THR A 240 -13.61 -17.86 10.49
CA THR A 240 -13.81 -16.92 11.60
C THR A 240 -13.20 -15.57 11.23
N THR A 241 -13.94 -14.50 11.43
CA THR A 241 -13.45 -13.12 11.23
C THR A 241 -13.69 -12.30 12.48
N ASP A 242 -12.90 -11.24 12.66
CA ASP A 242 -13.19 -10.22 13.67
C ASP A 242 -14.35 -9.34 13.15
N PRO A 243 -15.52 -9.33 13.81
CA PRO A 243 -16.67 -8.54 13.37
C PRO A 243 -16.42 -7.03 13.41
N THR A 244 -15.37 -6.58 14.10
CA THR A 244 -14.98 -5.16 14.22
C THR A 244 -14.18 -4.69 13.02
N THR A 245 -13.22 -5.52 12.56
CA THR A 245 -12.24 -5.11 11.54
C THR A 245 -12.43 -5.82 10.20
N GLY A 246 -12.77 -7.11 10.20
CA GLY A 246 -12.99 -7.90 8.99
C GLY A 246 -11.76 -8.05 8.07
N PHE A 247 -10.54 -7.87 8.59
CA PHE A 247 -9.32 -7.90 7.74
C PHE A 247 -8.82 -9.30 7.39
N ILE A 248 -9.05 -10.25 8.29
CA ILE A 248 -8.54 -11.61 8.18
C ILE A 248 -9.63 -12.63 8.51
N GLY A 249 -9.66 -13.69 7.73
CA GLY A 249 -10.46 -14.89 7.95
C GLY A 249 -9.54 -16.01 8.35
N PHE A 250 -9.91 -16.74 9.40
CA PHE A 250 -9.09 -17.79 9.98
C PHE A 250 -9.91 -19.05 10.23
N HIS A 251 -9.39 -20.21 9.85
CA HIS A 251 -10.04 -21.51 10.04
C HIS A 251 -9.00 -22.58 10.35
N ALA A 252 -9.24 -23.39 11.37
CA ALA A 252 -8.39 -24.50 11.76
C ALA A 252 -9.16 -25.83 11.74
N GLN A 253 -8.52 -26.87 11.24
CA GLN A 253 -9.10 -28.22 11.18
C GLN A 253 -8.04 -29.31 11.18
N GLY A 254 -8.38 -30.49 11.68
CA GLY A 254 -7.54 -31.68 11.48
C GLY A 254 -7.75 -32.24 10.06
N THR A 255 -6.66 -32.56 9.37
CA THR A 255 -6.70 -33.20 8.05
C THR A 255 -6.13 -34.61 8.12
N TYR A 256 -6.99 -35.60 7.85
CA TYR A 256 -6.63 -37.01 7.87
C TYR A 256 -5.73 -37.43 6.71
N GLU A 257 -5.76 -36.72 5.57
CA GLU A 257 -4.92 -37.03 4.41
C GLU A 257 -3.43 -37.02 4.73
N ARG A 258 -3.02 -36.19 5.70
CA ARG A 258 -1.62 -36.01 6.08
C ARG A 258 -1.38 -36.17 7.59
N ALA A 259 -2.43 -36.47 8.36
CA ALA A 259 -2.41 -36.49 9.82
C ALA A 259 -1.77 -35.22 10.42
N ILE A 260 -2.28 -34.05 10.03
CA ILE A 260 -1.81 -32.75 10.52
C ILE A 260 -2.99 -31.89 11.02
N SER A 261 -2.72 -30.97 11.92
CA SER A 261 -3.60 -29.84 12.23
C SER A 261 -3.36 -28.74 11.20
N ASP A 262 -4.27 -28.61 10.23
CA ASP A 262 -4.24 -27.59 9.19
C ASP A 262 -4.88 -26.29 9.68
N LEU A 263 -4.35 -25.20 9.13
CA LEU A 263 -4.78 -23.86 9.43
C LEU A 263 -4.74 -23.03 8.17
N PHE A 264 -5.82 -22.29 7.94
CA PHE A 264 -6.02 -21.45 6.77
C PHE A 264 -6.27 -20.02 7.21
N ALA A 265 -5.55 -19.08 6.59
CA ALA A 265 -5.78 -17.65 6.75
C ALA A 265 -6.02 -17.01 5.38
N ILE A 266 -7.05 -16.17 5.27
CA ILE A 266 -7.32 -15.39 4.07
C ILE A 266 -7.41 -13.90 4.41
N MET A 267 -6.80 -13.07 3.57
CA MET A 267 -6.74 -11.62 3.77
C MET A 267 -6.95 -10.91 2.44
N GLY A 268 -7.94 -10.03 2.37
CA GLY A 268 -8.18 -9.20 1.20
C GLY A 268 -7.87 -7.74 1.48
N LEU A 269 -6.61 -7.38 1.78
CA LEU A 269 -6.23 -6.01 2.15
C LEU A 269 -5.38 -5.34 1.06
N ARG A 270 -5.83 -4.16 0.61
CA ARG A 270 -5.10 -3.27 -0.31
C ARG A 270 -4.84 -1.92 0.36
N LEU A 271 -3.57 -1.61 0.60
CA LEU A 271 -3.08 -0.33 1.11
C LEU A 271 -2.46 0.50 -0.01
N PHE A 272 -2.95 1.71 -0.24
CA PHE A 272 -2.41 2.62 -1.25
C PHE A 272 -2.55 4.08 -0.81
N CYS A 273 -1.82 4.99 -1.44
CA CYS A 273 -2.00 6.43 -1.18
C CYS A 273 -2.84 7.11 -2.27
N GLU A 274 -3.65 8.10 -1.89
CA GLU A 274 -4.39 8.92 -2.85
C GLU A 274 -3.46 9.84 -3.63
N TYR A 275 -2.47 10.44 -2.95
CA TYR A 275 -1.46 11.33 -3.52
C TYR A 275 -0.06 10.87 -3.13
N LEU A 276 0.62 10.19 -4.06
CA LEU A 276 2.03 9.81 -3.88
C LEU A 276 2.94 11.05 -3.85
N ASP A 277 2.61 12.04 -4.67
CA ASP A 277 3.29 13.33 -4.78
C ASP A 277 2.95 14.30 -3.63
N ALA A 278 2.31 13.78 -2.58
CA ALA A 278 2.13 14.47 -1.31
C ALA A 278 2.65 13.68 -0.11
N ILE A 279 3.35 12.57 -0.35
CA ILE A 279 4.19 11.92 0.66
C ILE A 279 5.61 12.46 0.45
N ALA A 280 6.07 13.26 1.40
CA ALA A 280 7.42 13.80 1.42
C ALA A 280 8.41 12.71 1.81
N TYR A 281 9.49 12.58 1.03
CA TYR A 281 10.65 11.76 1.33
C TYR A 281 11.86 12.69 1.39
N THR A 282 12.32 13.00 2.59
CA THR A 282 13.42 13.95 2.79
C THR A 282 14.63 13.23 3.34
N SER A 283 15.72 13.32 2.59
CA SER A 283 17.01 12.76 2.98
C SER A 283 17.75 13.74 3.90
N VAL A 284 18.41 13.22 4.93
CA VAL A 284 19.30 13.99 5.80
C VAL A 284 20.69 13.94 5.20
N GLY A 285 21.15 15.07 4.68
CA GLY A 285 22.41 15.20 3.97
C GLY A 285 22.31 16.19 2.81
N SER A 286 23.33 16.17 1.94
CA SER A 286 23.44 17.11 0.82
C SER A 286 22.72 16.67 -0.45
N LYS A 287 22.15 15.45 -0.49
CA LYS A 287 21.55 14.85 -1.68
C LYS A 287 20.34 14.00 -1.31
N ASP A 288 19.42 13.88 -2.26
CA ASP A 288 18.28 12.97 -2.19
C ASP A 288 18.77 11.52 -2.37
N THR A 289 18.27 10.62 -1.53
CA THR A 289 18.58 9.18 -1.53
C THR A 289 17.42 8.34 -2.02
N GLN A 290 16.33 8.95 -2.49
CA GLN A 290 15.20 8.21 -3.04
C GLN A 290 15.62 7.40 -4.28
N THR A 291 15.11 6.16 -4.36
CA THR A 291 15.50 5.18 -5.38
C THR A 291 14.34 4.81 -6.28
N LEU A 292 14.65 4.45 -7.53
CA LEU A 292 13.67 3.91 -8.47
C LEU A 292 13.23 2.52 -8.00
N GLY A 293 11.92 2.32 -7.83
CA GLY A 293 11.39 0.99 -7.54
C GLY A 293 11.32 0.11 -8.79
N GLU A 294 11.12 -1.18 -8.57
CA GLU A 294 11.09 -2.19 -9.62
C GLU A 294 9.64 -2.57 -9.99
N LEU A 295 9.42 -2.89 -11.26
CA LEU A 295 8.22 -3.55 -11.78
C LEU A 295 8.61 -4.93 -12.34
N HIS A 296 7.91 -5.97 -11.94
CA HIS A 296 8.06 -7.31 -12.49
C HIS A 296 7.08 -7.49 -13.65
N LEU A 297 7.64 -7.77 -14.83
CA LEU A 297 6.92 -7.82 -16.09
C LEU A 297 7.04 -9.22 -16.71
N THR A 298 5.92 -9.75 -17.20
CA THR A 298 5.89 -10.97 -18.02
C THR A 298 5.29 -10.65 -19.37
N ALA A 299 5.91 -11.13 -20.46
CA ALA A 299 5.39 -10.98 -21.82
C ALA A 299 4.90 -12.33 -22.36
N THR A 300 3.76 -12.31 -23.05
CA THR A 300 3.23 -13.44 -23.82
C THR A 300 2.80 -12.98 -25.22
N GLU A 301 2.55 -13.94 -26.11
CA GLU A 301 2.04 -13.65 -27.46
C GLU A 301 0.73 -12.85 -27.39
N GLY A 302 0.64 -11.83 -28.25
CA GLY A 302 -0.58 -11.05 -28.45
C GLY A 302 -1.60 -11.76 -29.32
N THR A 303 -2.72 -11.10 -29.51
CA THR A 303 -3.82 -11.61 -30.33
C THR A 303 -3.48 -11.49 -31.82
N ASN A 304 -2.91 -10.34 -32.23
CA ASN A 304 -2.53 -10.05 -33.61
C ASN A 304 -1.01 -10.09 -33.81
N ASP A 305 -0.60 -10.25 -35.07
CA ASP A 305 0.80 -10.24 -35.46
C ASP A 305 1.46 -8.91 -35.08
N GLY A 306 2.60 -8.98 -34.40
CA GLY A 306 3.32 -7.82 -33.90
C GLY A 306 2.82 -7.26 -32.55
N ASP A 307 1.75 -7.80 -31.98
CA ASP A 307 1.26 -7.45 -30.65
C ASP A 307 1.81 -8.41 -29.58
N THR A 308 2.10 -7.87 -28.38
CA THR A 308 2.47 -8.64 -27.19
C THR A 308 1.57 -8.26 -26.01
N VAL A 309 1.17 -9.26 -25.24
CA VAL A 309 0.51 -9.08 -23.95
C VAL A 309 1.59 -8.89 -22.89
N ILE A 310 1.48 -7.83 -22.09
CA ILE A 310 2.36 -7.62 -20.94
C ILE A 310 1.54 -7.63 -19.66
N MET A 311 1.97 -8.46 -18.72
CA MET A 311 1.43 -8.52 -17.35
C MET A 311 2.39 -7.83 -16.40
N VAL A 312 1.84 -6.98 -15.52
CA VAL A 312 2.56 -6.36 -14.40
C VAL A 312 2.11 -7.03 -13.12
N ASP A 313 3.05 -7.55 -12.33
CA ASP A 313 2.71 -8.23 -11.07
C ASP A 313 2.25 -7.22 -10.02
N GLU A 314 2.87 -6.04 -10.00
CA GLU A 314 2.55 -4.98 -9.06
C GLU A 314 1.29 -4.18 -9.41
N GLN A 315 0.51 -3.91 -8.37
CA GLN A 315 -0.54 -2.90 -8.39
C GLN A 315 0.05 -1.49 -8.35
N LEU A 316 -0.61 -0.53 -9.01
CA LEU A 316 -0.23 0.90 -8.97
C LEU A 316 -0.10 1.40 -7.53
N MET A 317 0.95 2.18 -7.22
CA MET A 317 1.19 2.71 -5.87
C MET A 317 0.16 3.78 -5.48
N SER A 318 -0.43 4.46 -6.47
CA SER A 318 -1.46 5.47 -6.23
C SER A 318 -2.51 5.46 -7.32
N MET A 319 -3.75 5.78 -6.93
CA MET A 319 -4.85 6.04 -7.87
C MET A 319 -4.55 7.14 -8.90
N LYS A 320 -3.60 8.04 -8.60
CA LYS A 320 -3.22 9.16 -9.47
C LYS A 320 -1.95 8.87 -10.29
N ASN A 321 -1.31 7.73 -10.08
CA ASN A 321 -0.20 7.29 -10.90
C ASN A 321 -0.72 6.70 -12.22
N MET A 322 0.19 6.51 -13.16
CA MET A 322 -0.11 5.93 -14.45
C MET A 322 1.07 5.15 -15.00
N PHE A 323 0.76 4.14 -15.81
CA PHE A 323 1.78 3.45 -16.59
C PHE A 323 2.05 4.20 -17.90
N LYS A 324 3.33 4.21 -18.24
CA LYS A 324 3.85 4.66 -19.52
C LYS A 324 4.87 3.66 -20.04
N TYR A 325 5.06 3.62 -21.34
CA TYR A 325 6.01 2.70 -21.94
C TYR A 325 6.77 3.31 -23.11
N LYS A 326 7.87 2.66 -23.45
CA LYS A 326 8.66 2.91 -24.65
C LYS A 326 9.15 1.58 -25.21
N VAL A 327 9.11 1.45 -26.53
CA VAL A 327 9.58 0.27 -27.25
C VAL A 327 10.90 0.62 -27.96
N ASN A 328 11.93 -0.21 -27.79
CA ASN A 328 13.21 -0.08 -28.49
C ASN A 328 13.66 -1.44 -29.04
N ALA A 329 14.33 -1.45 -30.19
CA ALA A 329 14.72 -2.71 -30.84
C ALA A 329 15.91 -3.43 -30.17
N SER A 330 16.84 -2.69 -29.57
CA SER A 330 18.15 -3.26 -29.19
C SER A 330 18.37 -3.44 -27.69
N ALA A 331 17.77 -2.60 -26.86
CA ALA A 331 18.00 -2.61 -25.41
C ALA A 331 16.88 -1.87 -24.66
N ALA A 332 16.75 -2.20 -23.38
CA ALA A 332 15.92 -1.47 -22.42
C ALA A 332 16.24 0.03 -22.42
N THR A 333 15.21 0.86 -22.26
CA THR A 333 15.38 2.29 -22.04
C THR A 333 15.89 2.50 -20.62
N ALA A 334 17.02 3.19 -20.43
CA ALA A 334 17.47 3.56 -19.09
C ALA A 334 16.49 4.53 -18.42
N VAL A 335 16.09 4.22 -17.19
CA VAL A 335 15.19 5.05 -16.38
C VAL A 335 15.86 5.34 -15.05
N THR A 336 15.77 6.59 -14.60
CA THR A 336 16.18 6.99 -13.25
C THR A 336 14.96 7.46 -12.48
N TYR A 337 15.04 7.42 -11.15
CA TYR A 337 14.02 8.03 -10.30
C TYR A 337 13.83 9.50 -10.66
N GLY A 338 12.57 9.95 -10.71
CA GLY A 338 12.24 11.34 -11.03
C GLY A 338 12.39 11.71 -12.51
N MET A 339 12.75 10.77 -13.40
CA MET A 339 12.85 11.03 -14.84
C MET A 339 11.50 11.50 -15.39
N ASP A 340 11.51 12.55 -16.22
CA ASP A 340 10.31 13.04 -16.88
C ASP A 340 9.93 12.13 -18.06
N VAL A 341 8.81 11.42 -17.91
CA VAL A 341 8.25 10.52 -18.93
C VAL A 341 7.00 11.09 -19.58
N LYS A 342 6.77 12.42 -19.51
CA LYS A 342 5.59 13.07 -20.08
C LYS A 342 5.39 12.77 -21.57
N ASN A 343 6.47 12.58 -22.31
CA ASN A 343 6.44 12.31 -23.75
C ASN A 343 6.38 10.81 -24.10
N TRP A 344 6.39 9.91 -23.12
CA TRP A 344 6.23 8.47 -23.36
C TRP A 344 4.76 8.10 -23.59
N SER A 345 4.54 6.99 -24.29
CA SER A 345 3.21 6.46 -24.58
C SER A 345 2.49 6.07 -23.30
N LYS A 346 1.24 6.51 -23.16
CA LYS A 346 0.39 6.14 -22.02
C LYS A 346 -0.13 4.72 -22.22
N TRP A 347 -0.13 3.94 -21.14
CA TRP A 347 -0.69 2.59 -21.12
C TRP A 347 -1.72 2.45 -20.01
N ASP A 348 -2.73 1.62 -20.24
CA ASP A 348 -3.79 1.34 -19.28
C ASP A 348 -3.48 0.17 -18.34
N GLY A 349 -2.38 -0.56 -18.60
CA GLY A 349 -1.98 -1.73 -17.83
C GLY A 349 -2.60 -3.05 -18.33
N VAL A 350 -3.38 -3.02 -19.41
CA VAL A 350 -4.20 -4.16 -19.85
C VAL A 350 -4.17 -4.35 -21.36
N SER A 351 -4.25 -3.28 -22.14
CA SER A 351 -4.22 -3.35 -23.61
C SER A 351 -2.91 -3.94 -24.11
N GLU A 352 -2.97 -4.74 -25.16
CA GLU A 352 -1.77 -5.27 -25.82
C GLU A 352 -0.89 -4.12 -26.37
N ILE A 353 0.41 -4.36 -26.46
CA ILE A 353 1.38 -3.38 -26.97
C ILE A 353 1.93 -3.90 -28.29
N THR A 354 1.83 -3.09 -29.34
CA THR A 354 2.50 -3.37 -30.62
C THR A 354 4.01 -3.18 -30.48
N ALA A 355 4.75 -4.28 -30.50
CA ALA A 355 6.20 -4.31 -30.39
C ALA A 355 6.73 -5.57 -31.07
N ALA A 356 7.54 -5.44 -32.13
CA ALA A 356 8.10 -6.60 -32.83
C ALA A 356 8.82 -7.55 -31.85
N LYS A 357 8.74 -8.86 -32.13
CA LYS A 357 9.34 -9.90 -31.29
C LYS A 357 10.84 -9.65 -31.12
N GLY A 358 11.33 -9.77 -29.89
CA GLY A 358 12.72 -9.46 -29.54
C GLY A 358 12.98 -7.98 -29.21
N ASN A 359 12.05 -7.06 -29.49
CA ASN A 359 12.17 -5.68 -29.03
C ASN A 359 11.98 -5.59 -27.51
N HIS A 360 12.66 -4.65 -26.87
CA HIS A 360 12.48 -4.31 -25.46
C HIS A 360 11.30 -3.36 -25.27
N VAL A 361 10.43 -3.70 -24.32
CA VAL A 361 9.32 -2.86 -23.86
C VAL A 361 9.61 -2.43 -22.43
N THR A 362 10.05 -1.19 -22.27
CA THR A 362 10.31 -0.59 -20.96
C THR A 362 9.04 0.07 -20.46
N ILE A 363 8.57 -0.36 -19.28
CA ILE A 363 7.39 0.19 -18.62
C ILE A 363 7.84 1.00 -17.41
N VAL A 364 7.17 2.14 -17.20
CA VAL A 364 7.38 3.05 -16.09
C VAL A 364 6.04 3.33 -15.44
N GLU A 365 5.98 3.19 -14.12
CA GLU A 365 4.97 3.90 -13.35
C GLU A 365 5.50 5.28 -13.02
N CYS A 366 4.71 6.31 -13.33
CA CYS A 366 5.02 7.68 -12.97
C CYS A 366 3.93 8.30 -12.09
N ASP A 367 4.34 9.27 -11.28
CA ASP A 367 3.42 10.08 -10.49
C ASP A 367 2.56 11.00 -11.38
N ARG A 368 1.65 11.76 -10.75
CA ARG A 368 0.75 12.70 -11.43
C ARG A 368 1.49 13.77 -12.25
N ASN A 369 2.74 14.05 -11.91
CA ASN A 369 3.60 15.04 -12.57
C ASN A 369 4.51 14.41 -13.63
N TYR A 370 4.24 13.15 -14.02
CA TYR A 370 5.02 12.36 -14.98
C TYR A 370 6.45 12.04 -14.54
N LYS A 371 6.71 12.04 -13.23
CA LYS A 371 8.02 11.67 -12.69
C LYS A 371 8.06 10.18 -12.42
N ALA A 372 9.03 9.50 -13.01
CA ALA A 372 9.21 8.05 -12.87
C ALA A 372 9.45 7.66 -11.41
N VAL A 373 8.67 6.69 -10.92
CA VAL A 373 8.77 6.16 -9.54
C VAL A 373 9.10 4.68 -9.52
N ARG A 374 8.66 3.92 -10.53
CA ARG A 374 9.07 2.52 -10.74
C ARG A 374 9.30 2.23 -12.21
N SER A 375 10.15 1.27 -12.51
CA SER A 375 10.34 0.79 -13.88
C SER A 375 10.63 -0.71 -13.93
N GLY A 376 10.29 -1.32 -15.05
CA GLY A 376 10.68 -2.67 -15.44
C GLY A 376 10.85 -2.72 -16.95
N ASP A 377 11.52 -3.76 -17.43
CA ASP A 377 11.70 -4.02 -18.86
C ASP A 377 11.44 -5.49 -19.17
N VAL A 378 10.85 -5.75 -20.33
CA VAL A 378 10.63 -7.11 -20.82
C VAL A 378 10.85 -7.16 -22.33
N VAL A 379 11.32 -8.31 -22.82
CA VAL A 379 11.43 -8.56 -24.24
C VAL A 379 10.06 -8.97 -24.78
N SER A 380 9.61 -8.30 -25.84
CA SER A 380 8.35 -8.59 -26.52
C SER A 380 8.33 -10.03 -27.01
N ALA A 381 7.27 -10.74 -26.63
CA ALA A 381 6.95 -12.07 -27.10
C ALA A 381 5.92 -12.00 -28.24
N ALA A 382 5.95 -10.93 -29.05
CA ALA A 382 4.92 -10.69 -30.05
C ALA A 382 4.69 -11.88 -30.98
N LYS A 383 3.42 -12.05 -31.35
CA LYS A 383 2.98 -13.08 -32.28
C LYS A 383 3.57 -12.84 -33.68
N GLU A 384 4.03 -13.91 -34.30
CA GLU A 384 4.61 -13.90 -35.66
C GLU A 384 3.57 -14.19 -36.73
#